data_AF-A0A442HX84-F1
#
_entry.id   AF-A0A442HX84-F1
#
_cell.length_a   1.000
_cell.length_b   1.000
_cell.length_c   1.000
_cell.angle_alpha   90.00
_cell.angle_beta   90.00
_cell.angle_gamma   90.00
#
_symmetry.space_group_name_H-M   'P 1'
#
loop_
_entity.id
_entity.type
_entity.pdbx_description
1 polymer ?
#
loop_
_entity_poly.entity_id
_entity_poly.type
_entity_poly.pdbx_seq_one_letter_code
_entity_poly.pdbx_strand_id
1 'polypeptide(L)'
;MERLTAVPVYTPKDYPDIRELSGADDLPATWEEWRVLFEASQAQWRRERRYDHRNVRIRPDRFKAWLDSKSLSASEHSRKLYAQELLELRIARWLTARTAEETAVAAEEAARAAEQEAMAKLIAQNPHAYRMATLGRGGHRYLEKAERQARSSDRRQMIGIVLIAISATLVAQYLSMLARWLSW
;
A
#
# COMPACT_ATOMS: atom_id res chain seq x y z
N MET A 1 8.29 -9.41 -17.40
CA MET A 1 6.85 -9.18 -17.67
C MET A 1 6.76 -8.47 -19.00
N GLU A 2 6.04 -9.03 -19.98
CA GLU A 2 5.68 -8.26 -21.18
C GLU A 2 4.96 -6.98 -20.75
N ARG A 3 5.31 -5.85 -21.38
CA ARG A 3 4.74 -4.55 -21.03
C ARG A 3 3.30 -4.54 -21.52
N LEU A 4 2.34 -4.58 -20.59
CA LEU A 4 0.93 -4.44 -20.92
C LEU A 4 0.69 -3.08 -21.58
N THR A 5 0.09 -3.12 -22.76
CA THR A 5 -0.29 -1.93 -23.53
C THR A 5 -1.69 -1.48 -23.13
N ALA A 6 -1.81 -0.24 -22.63
CA ALA A 6 -3.10 0.34 -22.35
C ALA A 6 -3.83 0.75 -23.64
N VAL A 7 -5.11 0.42 -23.72
CA VAL A 7 -6.00 0.79 -24.83
C VAL A 7 -7.06 1.72 -24.27
N PRO A 8 -7.10 2.99 -24.71
CA PRO A 8 -8.11 3.94 -24.23
C PRO A 8 -9.50 3.49 -24.69
N VAL A 9 -10.46 3.48 -23.76
CA VAL A 9 -11.87 3.19 -24.04
C VAL A 9 -12.78 4.28 -23.49
N TYR A 10 -13.89 4.50 -24.19
CA TYR A 10 -14.88 5.53 -23.87
C TYR A 10 -16.25 4.91 -23.63
N THR A 11 -17.12 5.65 -22.95
CA THR A 11 -18.54 5.31 -22.82
C THR A 11 -19.37 6.20 -23.73
N PRO A 12 -20.62 5.81 -24.09
CA PRO A 12 -21.48 6.66 -24.91
C PRO A 12 -21.66 8.07 -24.32
N LYS A 13 -21.69 8.17 -22.99
CA LYS A 13 -21.83 9.43 -22.27
C LYS A 13 -20.56 10.28 -22.34
N ASP A 14 -19.40 9.67 -22.18
CA ASP A 14 -18.12 10.39 -22.11
C ASP A 14 -17.59 10.79 -23.50
N TYR A 15 -18.01 10.09 -24.56
CA TYR A 15 -17.44 10.23 -25.90
C TYR A 15 -17.60 11.63 -26.52
N PRO A 16 -18.78 12.28 -26.46
CA PRO A 16 -18.93 13.65 -26.97
C PRO A 16 -17.98 14.62 -26.28
N ASP A 17 -17.87 14.56 -24.95
CA ASP A 17 -16.98 15.44 -24.17
C ASP A 17 -15.51 15.25 -24.54
N ILE A 18 -15.07 14.02 -24.86
CA ILE A 18 -13.70 13.77 -25.35
C ILE A 18 -13.49 14.37 -26.74
N ARG A 19 -14.49 14.28 -27.62
CA ARG A 19 -14.44 14.78 -29.00
C ARG A 19 -14.41 16.31 -29.04
N GLU A 20 -15.02 16.99 -28.08
CA GLU A 20 -14.98 18.45 -27.94
C GLU A 20 -13.61 18.99 -27.50
N LEU A 21 -12.70 18.12 -27.04
CA LEU A 21 -11.34 18.54 -26.68
C LEU A 21 -10.51 18.85 -27.92
N SER A 22 -9.69 19.91 -27.82
CA SER A 22 -8.80 20.32 -28.91
C SER A 22 -7.84 19.19 -29.30
N GLY A 23 -7.77 18.86 -30.60
CA GLY A 23 -6.89 17.82 -31.14
C GLY A 23 -7.48 16.40 -31.10
N ALA A 24 -8.79 16.26 -30.85
CA ALA A 24 -9.51 15.00 -30.92
C ALA A 24 -10.12 14.71 -32.32
N ASP A 25 -9.68 15.40 -33.36
CA ASP A 25 -10.23 15.33 -34.72
C ASP A 25 -10.07 13.95 -35.38
N ASP A 26 -9.14 13.14 -34.87
CA ASP A 26 -8.89 11.78 -35.33
C ASP A 26 -9.96 10.77 -34.85
N LEU A 27 -10.83 11.16 -33.92
CA LEU A 27 -11.92 10.31 -33.45
C LEU A 27 -13.12 10.29 -34.43
N PRO A 28 -13.78 9.13 -34.60
CA PRO A 28 -15.01 9.00 -35.38
C PRO A 28 -16.12 9.96 -34.97
N ALA A 29 -17.02 10.30 -35.90
CA ALA A 29 -18.05 11.32 -35.72
C ALA A 29 -18.97 11.00 -34.53
N THR A 30 -19.31 9.72 -34.39
CA THR A 30 -20.26 9.23 -33.39
C THR A 30 -19.63 8.17 -32.50
N TRP A 31 -20.24 7.97 -31.34
CA TRP A 31 -19.84 6.89 -30.45
C TRP A 31 -20.09 5.51 -31.08
N GLU A 32 -21.18 5.37 -31.85
CA GLU A 32 -21.53 4.14 -32.55
C GLU A 32 -20.45 3.74 -33.57
N GLU A 33 -19.96 4.69 -34.37
CA GLU A 33 -18.86 4.46 -35.31
C GLU A 33 -17.58 4.05 -34.58
N TRP A 34 -17.22 4.76 -33.51
CA TRP A 34 -16.07 4.41 -32.70
C TRP A 34 -16.18 3.00 -32.11
N ARG A 35 -17.36 2.65 -31.57
CA ARG A 35 -17.59 1.32 -31.00
C ARG A 35 -17.40 0.22 -32.03
N VAL A 36 -17.93 0.39 -33.25
CA VAL A 36 -17.77 -0.60 -34.33
C VAL A 36 -16.29 -0.79 -34.69
N LEU A 37 -15.54 0.30 -34.85
CA LEU A 37 -14.10 0.23 -35.15
C LEU A 37 -13.31 -0.42 -34.01
N PHE A 38 -13.65 -0.11 -32.77
CA PHE A 38 -13.04 -0.70 -31.58
C PHE A 38 -13.34 -2.20 -31.44
N GLU A 39 -14.58 -2.62 -31.67
CA GLU A 39 -14.96 -4.03 -31.65
C GLU A 39 -14.27 -4.82 -32.77
N ALA A 40 -14.11 -4.21 -33.95
CA ALA A 40 -13.35 -4.79 -35.05
C ALA A 40 -11.87 -4.96 -34.70
N SER A 41 -11.22 -3.95 -34.09
CA SER A 41 -9.83 -4.08 -33.65
C SER A 41 -9.65 -5.15 -32.57
N GLN A 42 -10.60 -5.25 -31.63
CA GLN A 42 -10.61 -6.30 -30.61
C GLN A 42 -10.82 -7.70 -31.20
N ALA A 43 -11.67 -7.84 -32.21
CA ALA A 43 -11.84 -9.08 -32.94
C ALA A 43 -10.55 -9.47 -33.68
N GLN A 44 -9.85 -8.50 -34.28
CA GLN A 44 -8.56 -8.72 -34.92
C GLN A 44 -7.49 -9.16 -33.92
N TRP A 45 -7.32 -8.49 -32.78
CA TRP A 45 -6.33 -8.90 -31.77
C TRP A 45 -6.59 -10.30 -31.23
N ARG A 46 -7.87 -10.69 -31.05
CA ARG A 46 -8.23 -12.06 -30.69
C ARG A 46 -7.79 -13.08 -31.74
N ARG A 47 -7.94 -12.78 -33.04
CA ARG A 47 -7.47 -13.64 -34.13
C ARG A 47 -5.94 -13.74 -34.13
N GLU A 48 -5.25 -12.65 -33.86
CA GLU A 48 -3.79 -12.56 -33.77
C GLU A 48 -3.22 -13.11 -32.45
N ARG A 49 -4.07 -13.56 -31.52
CA ARG A 49 -3.68 -14.03 -30.17
C ARG A 49 -2.87 -13.00 -29.38
N ARG A 50 -3.14 -11.72 -29.60
CA ARG A 50 -2.52 -10.61 -28.87
C ARG A 50 -3.30 -10.35 -27.59
N TYR A 51 -2.75 -10.75 -26.45
CA TYR A 51 -3.38 -10.62 -25.13
C TYR A 51 -2.65 -9.66 -24.19
N ASP A 52 -1.62 -8.98 -24.70
CA ASP A 52 -0.77 -8.02 -24.02
C ASP A 52 -1.42 -6.63 -23.88
N HIS A 53 -2.75 -6.53 -24.00
CA HIS A 53 -3.47 -5.26 -23.96
C HIS A 53 -4.49 -5.19 -22.82
N ARG A 54 -4.73 -3.99 -22.30
CA ARG A 54 -5.74 -3.73 -21.28
C ARG A 54 -6.56 -2.51 -21.61
N ASN A 55 -7.88 -2.69 -21.64
CA ASN A 55 -8.83 -1.59 -21.83
C ASN A 55 -8.83 -0.69 -20.58
N VAL A 56 -8.63 0.61 -20.79
CA VAL A 56 -8.58 1.62 -19.73
C VAL A 56 -9.56 2.72 -20.06
N ARG A 57 -10.58 2.90 -19.21
CA ARG A 57 -11.57 3.96 -19.38
C ARG A 57 -10.95 5.32 -19.10
N ILE A 58 -11.04 6.22 -20.07
CA ILE A 58 -10.68 7.63 -19.90
C ILE A 58 -11.92 8.41 -19.46
N ARG A 59 -11.77 9.21 -18.40
CA ARG A 59 -12.82 10.14 -17.94
C ARG A 59 -12.51 11.55 -18.47
N PRO A 60 -13.46 12.24 -19.14
CA PRO A 60 -13.21 13.52 -19.80
C PRO A 60 -12.60 14.57 -18.86
N ASP A 61 -13.24 14.82 -17.71
CA ASP A 61 -12.79 15.85 -16.77
C ASP A 61 -11.34 15.66 -16.31
N ARG A 62 -10.98 14.41 -15.99
CA ARG A 62 -9.63 14.07 -15.51
C ARG A 62 -8.61 14.14 -16.63
N PHE A 63 -9.01 13.71 -17.82
CA PHE A 63 -8.14 13.76 -18.98
C PHE A 63 -7.87 15.20 -19.39
N LYS A 64 -8.88 16.07 -19.38
CA LYS A 64 -8.73 17.49 -19.63
C LYS A 64 -7.75 18.14 -18.64
N ALA A 65 -7.95 17.93 -17.34
CA ALA A 65 -7.03 18.44 -16.32
C ALA A 65 -5.58 17.95 -16.51
N TRP A 66 -5.42 16.68 -16.92
CA TRP A 66 -4.12 16.11 -17.23
C TRP A 66 -3.48 16.74 -18.48
N LEU A 67 -4.25 16.94 -19.55
CA LEU A 67 -3.82 17.64 -20.76
C LEU A 67 -3.37 19.07 -20.45
N ASP A 68 -4.18 19.81 -19.70
CA ASP A 68 -3.90 21.19 -19.27
C ASP A 68 -2.58 21.23 -18.48
N SER A 69 -2.39 20.31 -17.52
CA SER A 69 -1.17 20.24 -16.71
C SER A 69 0.11 19.97 -17.51
N LYS A 70 -0.02 19.30 -18.67
CA LYS A 70 1.09 18.94 -19.55
C LYS A 70 1.17 19.84 -20.78
N SER A 71 0.27 20.81 -20.93
CA SER A 71 0.13 21.66 -22.12
C SER A 71 0.03 20.83 -23.42
N LEU A 72 -0.75 19.75 -23.39
CA LEU A 72 -0.94 18.84 -24.51
C LEU A 72 -2.34 18.98 -25.13
N SER A 73 -2.47 18.60 -26.40
CA SER A 73 -3.77 18.41 -27.06
C SER A 73 -4.29 16.98 -26.86
N ALA A 74 -5.58 16.78 -27.09
CA ALA A 74 -6.27 15.51 -26.93
C ALA A 74 -6.01 14.50 -28.07
N SER A 75 -4.82 14.51 -28.69
CA SER A 75 -4.43 13.61 -29.78
C SER A 75 -4.51 12.11 -29.40
N GLU A 76 -4.51 11.23 -30.41
CA GLU A 76 -4.40 9.78 -30.20
C GLU A 76 -3.24 9.39 -29.29
N HIS A 77 -2.08 10.02 -29.50
CA HIS A 77 -0.89 9.79 -28.72
C HIS A 77 -1.10 10.17 -27.25
N SER A 78 -1.66 11.35 -26.98
CA SER A 78 -1.97 11.81 -25.62
C SER A 78 -2.97 10.89 -24.92
N ARG A 79 -4.00 10.40 -25.63
CA ARG A 79 -5.00 9.47 -25.07
C ARG A 79 -4.35 8.12 -24.72
N LYS A 80 -3.46 7.60 -25.57
CA LYS A 80 -2.68 6.38 -25.29
C LYS A 80 -1.74 6.57 -24.09
N LEU A 81 -1.03 7.69 -24.03
CA LEU A 81 -0.11 8.02 -22.94
C LEU A 81 -0.85 8.11 -21.60
N TYR A 82 -1.96 8.83 -21.56
CA TYR A 82 -2.77 8.94 -20.36
C TYR A 82 -3.37 7.59 -19.91
N ALA A 83 -3.88 6.78 -20.85
CA ALA A 83 -4.35 5.44 -20.55
C ALA A 83 -3.24 4.55 -19.97
N GLN A 84 -2.00 4.69 -20.47
CA GLN A 84 -0.85 3.96 -19.97
C GLN A 84 -0.49 4.38 -18.53
N GLU A 85 -0.44 5.69 -18.25
CA GLU A 85 -0.20 6.20 -16.89
C GLU A 85 -1.26 5.67 -15.90
N LEU A 86 -2.54 5.64 -16.30
CA LEU A 86 -3.61 5.09 -15.47
C LEU A 86 -3.45 3.58 -15.20
N LEU A 87 -2.99 2.81 -16.19
CA LEU A 87 -2.72 1.38 -16.04
C LEU A 87 -1.54 1.15 -15.08
N GLU A 88 -0.45 1.88 -15.26
CA GLU A 88 0.75 1.80 -14.43
C GLU A 88 0.44 2.17 -12.97
N LEU A 89 -0.35 3.24 -12.74
CA LEU A 89 -0.83 3.61 -11.41
C LEU A 89 -1.69 2.51 -10.76
N ARG A 90 -2.54 1.82 -11.54
CA ARG A 90 -3.36 0.73 -11.04
C ARG A 90 -2.52 -0.48 -10.66
N ILE A 91 -1.53 -0.83 -11.48
CA ILE A 91 -0.58 -1.91 -11.20
C ILE A 91 0.23 -1.60 -9.94
N ALA A 92 0.76 -0.38 -9.84
CA ALA A 92 1.52 0.06 -8.67
C ALA A 92 0.70 -0.07 -7.37
N ARG A 93 -0.55 0.41 -7.37
CA ARG A 93 -1.44 0.28 -6.20
C ARG A 93 -1.69 -1.17 -5.81
N TRP A 94 -1.89 -2.04 -6.80
CA TRP A 94 -2.10 -3.47 -6.54
C TRP A 94 -0.84 -4.13 -5.95
N LEU A 95 0.34 -3.83 -6.48
CA LEU A 95 1.61 -4.33 -5.96
C LEU A 95 1.87 -3.83 -4.53
N THR A 96 1.60 -2.55 -4.24
CA THR A 96 1.72 -2.00 -2.89
C THR A 96 0.76 -2.67 -1.91
N ALA A 97 -0.48 -2.94 -2.30
CA ALA A 97 -1.43 -3.65 -1.46
C ALA A 97 -0.99 -5.10 -1.17
N ARG A 98 -0.49 -5.80 -2.21
CA ARG A 98 0.02 -7.17 -2.08
C ARG A 98 1.24 -7.27 -1.18
N THR A 99 2.20 -6.36 -1.36
CA THR A 99 3.39 -6.30 -0.50
C THR A 99 3.02 -5.98 0.94
N ALA A 100 2.08 -5.05 1.17
CA ALA A 100 1.59 -4.77 2.52
C ALA A 100 0.94 -6.01 3.18
N GLU A 101 0.12 -6.75 2.44
CA GLU A 101 -0.48 -8.01 2.90
C GLU A 101 0.59 -9.05 3.28
N GLU A 102 1.57 -9.27 2.40
CA GLU A 102 2.68 -10.21 2.63
C GLU A 102 3.52 -9.80 3.85
N THR A 103 3.79 -8.51 4.04
CA THR A 103 4.51 -8.02 5.23
C THR A 103 3.69 -8.17 6.52
N ALA A 104 2.36 -8.03 6.45
CA ALA A 104 1.50 -8.20 7.62
C ALA A 104 1.46 -9.66 8.07
N VAL A 105 1.36 -10.61 7.13
CA VAL A 105 1.42 -12.06 7.41
C VAL A 105 2.78 -12.41 8.04
N ALA A 106 3.88 -11.95 7.45
CA ALA A 106 5.22 -12.20 7.99
C ALA A 106 5.40 -11.61 9.40
N ALA A 107 4.86 -10.41 9.66
CA ALA A 107 4.90 -9.79 10.98
C ALA A 107 4.08 -10.58 12.02
N GLU A 108 2.93 -11.12 11.65
CA GLU A 108 2.11 -11.96 12.52
C GLU A 108 2.83 -13.28 12.86
N GLU A 109 3.44 -13.93 11.88
CA GLU A 109 4.22 -15.15 12.11
C GLU A 109 5.43 -14.90 13.02
N ALA A 110 6.14 -13.78 12.81
CA ALA A 110 7.24 -13.37 13.68
C ALA A 110 6.78 -13.10 15.12
N ALA A 111 5.61 -12.47 15.30
CA ALA A 111 5.02 -12.24 16.62
C ALA A 111 4.69 -13.57 17.32
N ARG A 112 4.05 -14.52 16.63
CA ARG A 112 3.75 -15.85 17.19
C ARG A 112 5.04 -16.61 17.56
N ALA A 113 6.08 -16.53 16.74
CA ALA A 113 7.37 -17.15 17.04
C ALA A 113 8.03 -16.53 18.28
N ALA A 114 7.99 -15.19 18.40
CA ALA A 114 8.52 -14.48 19.57
C ALA A 114 7.74 -14.82 20.86
N GLU A 115 6.41 -14.95 20.79
CA GLU A 115 5.59 -15.41 21.91
C GLU A 115 5.95 -16.84 22.34
N GLN A 116 6.13 -17.75 21.38
CA GLN A 116 6.56 -19.13 21.66
C GLN A 116 7.96 -19.16 22.30
N GLU A 117 8.90 -18.36 21.81
CA GLU A 117 10.25 -18.26 22.39
C GLU A 117 10.21 -17.68 23.81
N ALA A 118 9.43 -16.62 24.03
CA ALA A 118 9.24 -16.02 25.35
C ALA A 118 8.63 -17.02 26.34
N MET A 119 7.62 -17.78 25.90
CA MET A 119 7.03 -18.86 26.69
C MET A 119 8.05 -19.96 27.00
N ALA A 120 8.82 -20.40 26.02
CA ALA A 120 9.87 -21.41 26.20
C ALA A 120 10.94 -20.95 27.21
N LYS A 121 11.37 -19.68 27.14
CA LYS A 121 12.30 -19.09 28.11
C LYS A 121 11.70 -19.07 29.52
N LEU A 122 10.42 -18.70 29.66
CA LEU A 122 9.74 -18.70 30.95
C LEU A 122 9.63 -20.11 31.55
N ILE A 123 9.31 -21.12 30.73
CA ILE A 123 9.30 -22.54 31.14
C ILE A 123 10.70 -22.98 31.57
N ALA A 124 11.73 -22.64 30.80
CA ALA A 124 13.12 -23.00 31.11
C ALA A 124 13.62 -22.35 32.40
N GLN A 125 13.22 -21.10 32.68
CA GLN A 125 13.58 -20.40 33.91
C GLN A 125 12.85 -20.95 35.15
N ASN A 126 11.66 -21.55 35.00
CA ASN A 126 10.89 -22.03 36.14
C ASN A 126 10.06 -23.31 35.84
N PRO A 127 10.72 -24.45 35.56
CA PRO A 127 10.07 -25.67 35.07
C PRO A 127 9.13 -26.30 36.11
N HIS A 128 9.42 -26.14 37.41
CA HIS A 128 8.57 -26.63 38.49
C HIS A 128 7.26 -25.81 38.61
N ALA A 129 7.32 -24.48 38.45
CA ALA A 129 6.14 -23.61 38.48
C ALA A 129 5.20 -23.89 37.29
N TYR A 130 5.76 -24.11 36.09
CA TYR A 130 4.99 -24.47 34.91
C TYR A 130 4.32 -25.85 35.03
N ARG A 131 5.04 -26.85 35.56
CA ARG A 131 4.50 -28.21 35.82
C ARG A 131 3.37 -28.18 36.85
N MET A 132 3.49 -27.36 37.90
CA MET A 132 2.44 -27.18 38.92
C MET A 132 1.21 -26.40 38.40
N ALA A 133 1.40 -25.50 37.44
CA ALA A 133 0.32 -24.74 36.80
C ALA A 133 -0.48 -25.57 35.78
N THR A 134 0.18 -26.50 35.08
CA THR A 134 -0.43 -27.31 34.01
C THR A 134 -0.97 -28.66 34.49
N LEU A 135 -0.46 -29.23 35.60
CA LEU A 135 -0.80 -30.59 36.05
C LEU A 135 -1.42 -30.70 37.46
N GLY A 136 -1.75 -29.60 38.16
CA GLY A 136 -2.15 -29.69 39.57
C GLY A 136 -3.17 -28.68 40.09
N ARG A 137 -3.95 -29.11 41.10
CA ARG A 137 -5.03 -28.40 41.81
C ARG A 137 -4.57 -27.13 42.59
N GLY A 138 -3.29 -26.73 42.47
CA GLY A 138 -2.66 -25.60 43.18
C GLY A 138 -2.02 -24.52 42.29
N GLY A 139 -2.12 -24.64 40.96
CA GLY A 139 -1.47 -23.75 39.98
C GLY A 139 -1.87 -22.28 40.06
N HIS A 140 -3.11 -21.99 40.46
CA HIS A 140 -3.66 -20.63 40.49
C HIS A 140 -2.91 -19.68 41.43
N ARG A 141 -2.40 -20.16 42.58
CA ARG A 141 -1.68 -19.32 43.55
C ARG A 141 -0.26 -18.96 43.10
N TYR A 142 0.34 -19.77 42.22
CA TYR A 142 1.68 -19.52 41.67
C TYR A 142 1.63 -18.54 40.50
N LEU A 143 0.66 -18.70 39.60
CA LEU A 143 0.42 -17.76 38.50
C LEU A 143 0.13 -16.35 39.03
N GLU A 144 -0.68 -16.22 40.08
CA GLU A 144 -1.01 -14.93 40.69
C GLU A 144 0.21 -14.21 41.33
N LYS A 145 1.18 -14.98 41.88
CA LYS A 145 2.45 -14.41 42.38
C LYS A 145 3.38 -14.03 41.23
N ALA A 146 3.51 -14.86 40.21
CA ALA A 146 4.32 -14.58 39.03
C ALA A 146 3.81 -13.36 38.27
N GLU A 147 2.49 -13.19 38.16
CA GLU A 147 1.84 -12.05 37.51
C GLU A 147 2.06 -10.75 38.29
N ARG A 148 2.01 -10.77 39.63
CA ARG A 148 2.39 -9.63 40.48
C ARG A 148 3.86 -9.25 40.30
N GLN A 149 4.74 -10.24 40.19
CA GLN A 149 6.17 -10.02 40.01
C GLN A 149 6.49 -9.47 38.61
N ALA A 150 5.84 -9.99 37.57
CA ALA A 150 5.92 -9.48 36.20
C ALA A 150 5.40 -8.03 36.09
N ARG A 151 4.24 -7.70 36.68
CA ARG A 151 3.74 -6.31 36.73
C ARG A 151 4.70 -5.36 37.45
N SER A 152 5.40 -5.83 38.48
CA SER A 152 6.40 -5.02 39.20
C SER A 152 7.70 -4.80 38.41
N SER A 153 8.05 -5.75 37.54
CA SER A 153 9.22 -5.69 36.66
C SER A 153 8.94 -4.84 35.44
N ASP A 154 7.76 -5.03 34.83
CA ASP A 154 7.27 -4.28 33.68
C ASP A 154 7.09 -2.80 34.02
N ARG A 155 6.57 -2.47 35.22
CA ARG A 155 6.58 -1.08 35.72
C ARG A 155 7.99 -0.49 35.81
N ARG A 156 8.99 -1.25 36.26
CA ARG A 156 10.37 -0.77 36.38
C ARG A 156 11.03 -0.58 35.01
N GLN A 157 10.77 -1.47 34.07
CA GLN A 157 11.24 -1.36 32.69
C GLN A 157 10.58 -0.17 31.97
N MET A 158 9.26 -0.01 32.12
CA MET A 158 8.53 1.17 31.63
C MET A 158 9.08 2.48 32.21
N ILE A 159 9.34 2.54 33.52
CA ILE A 159 9.97 3.72 34.15
C ILE A 159 11.35 3.98 33.53
N GLY A 160 12.16 2.95 33.31
CA GLY A 160 13.45 3.08 32.64
C GLY A 160 13.34 3.62 31.21
N ILE A 161 12.42 3.09 30.40
CA ILE A 161 12.19 3.54 29.01
C ILE A 161 11.69 4.99 28.98
N VAL A 162 10.76 5.35 29.85
CA VAL A 162 10.24 6.74 29.95
C VAL A 162 11.37 7.69 30.36
N LEU A 163 12.21 7.32 31.33
CA LEU A 163 13.36 8.14 31.73
C LEU A 163 14.38 8.30 30.60
N ILE A 164 14.65 7.25 29.81
CA ILE A 164 15.53 7.33 28.64
C ILE A 164 14.93 8.24 27.57
N ALA A 165 13.62 8.15 27.30
CA ALA A 165 12.94 8.99 26.32
C ALA A 165 12.93 10.48 26.74
N ILE A 166 12.70 10.77 28.03
CA ILE A 166 12.80 12.12 28.59
C ILE A 166 14.23 12.66 28.49
N SER A 167 15.22 11.81 28.76
CA SER A 167 16.64 12.19 28.65
C SER A 167 17.01 12.53 27.19
N ALA A 168 16.57 11.70 26.23
CA ALA A 168 16.83 11.91 24.82
C ALA A 168 16.17 13.18 24.27
N THR A 169 14.96 13.50 24.74
CA THR A 169 14.25 14.74 24.35
C THR A 169 14.91 15.99 24.92
N LEU A 170 15.39 15.94 26.17
CA LEU A 170 16.16 17.04 26.77
C LEU A 170 17.49 17.28 26.03
N VAL A 171 18.20 16.21 25.66
CA VAL A 171 19.44 16.31 24.86
C VAL A 171 19.15 16.90 23.48
N ALA A 172 18.07 16.47 22.82
CA ALA A 172 17.68 17.02 21.52
C ALA A 172 17.31 18.52 21.61
N GLN A 173 16.60 18.94 22.67
CA GLN A 173 16.31 20.36 22.92
C GLN A 173 17.59 21.17 23.16
N TYR A 174 18.54 20.64 23.93
CA TYR A 174 19.82 21.30 24.20
C TYR A 174 20.67 21.45 22.94
N LEU A 175 20.76 20.41 22.11
CA LEU A 175 21.45 20.46 20.81
C LEU A 175 20.77 21.43 19.83
N SER A 176 19.44 21.51 19.85
CA SER A 176 18.68 22.47 19.03
C SER A 176 18.91 23.91 19.47
N MET A 177 19.05 24.17 20.78
CA MET A 177 19.42 25.50 21.30
C MET A 177 20.87 25.86 20.94
N LEU A 178 21.81 24.93 21.07
CA LEU A 178 23.21 25.12 20.66
C LEU A 178 23.36 25.39 19.17
N ALA A 179 22.64 24.65 18.31
CA ALA A 179 22.66 24.86 16.87
C ALA A 179 22.13 26.26 16.48
N ARG A 180 21.11 26.75 17.19
CA ARG A 180 20.59 28.13 17.04
C ARG A 180 21.56 29.20 17.52
N TRP A 181 22.42 28.88 18.48
CA TRP A 181 23.42 29.80 19.03
C TRP A 181 24.69 29.89 18.17
N LEU A 182 25.02 28.80 17.47
CA LEU A 182 26.17 28.71 16.54
C LEU A 182 25.84 29.18 15.11
N SER A 183 24.57 29.40 14.78
CA SER A 183 24.12 29.88 13.46
C SER A 183 24.05 31.41 13.35
N TRP A 184 24.99 32.14 13.98
CA TRP A 184 25.17 33.59 13.88
C TRP A 184 26.46 33.92 13.12
#